data_AF-A0A0W8DBN2-F1
#
_entry.id   AF-A0A0W8DBN2-F1
#
_cell.length_a   1.000
_cell.length_b   1.000
_cell.length_c   1.000
_cell.angle_alpha   90.00
_cell.angle_beta   90.00
_cell.angle_gamma   90.00
#
_symmetry.space_group_name_H-M   'P 1'
#
loop_
_entity.id
_entity.type
_entity.pdbx_description
1 polymer ?
#
loop_
_entity_poly.entity_id
_entity_poly.type
_entity_poly.pdbx_seq_one_letter_code
_entity_poly.pdbx_strand_id
1 'polypeptide(L)'
;MINIVAARLFTNPDETRIPVLHYALVVRHMGLLKQPLPMGNAYESPFFAVNAAALAETTNSIARNLARRRFVQNLQTFGFARLEVTPEQAKIPQLAFERVRKWLVEQLELPKEKRWIDYVDVSKPGEKESVEDNPSDSLYSSHPVVSRGRRVGFSLDRNREYMQLRLPIAASGTPWPPVYFQDSEENKEFANELLTLLELLDDISRDCMKSVCEIFNIDERWLFDELLDDRTRPTEGFTGPRDKSYQYGALVLRIYNYRNKAANGQSPADVDPNDYSCGVHADLGLVTVSPVATVPGLQMWNLERMNWADVEENATALHFSVFAGETLGLLTHGVISAPLHRVPPICVEIEAERRMSMPYFLRAIPSACLNPKAPKVEQITCRDFMEDIVFKKRPWRREKSDNPAPPDY
;
A
#
# COMPACT_ATOMS: atom_id res chain seq x y z
N MET A 1 -15.25 15.46 -3.85
CA MET A 1 -15.29 14.27 -4.72
C MET A 1 -16.76 13.93 -4.96
N ILE A 2 -17.33 14.44 -6.05
CA ILE A 2 -18.77 14.31 -6.33
C ILE A 2 -19.05 12.86 -6.77
N ASN A 3 -20.10 12.30 -6.17
CA ASN A 3 -20.29 10.89 -5.88
C ASN A 3 -20.68 10.06 -7.12
N ILE A 4 -19.93 8.99 -7.41
CA ILE A 4 -20.08 8.17 -8.62
C ILE A 4 -21.38 7.33 -8.63
N VAL A 5 -22.05 7.25 -7.48
CA VAL A 5 -23.38 6.63 -7.35
C VAL A 5 -24.44 7.45 -8.09
N ALA A 6 -24.37 8.79 -8.03
CA ALA A 6 -25.30 9.68 -8.72
C ALA A 6 -25.17 9.57 -10.24
N ALA A 7 -23.93 9.55 -10.75
CA ALA A 7 -23.66 9.43 -12.18
C ALA A 7 -24.23 8.14 -12.80
N ARG A 8 -24.21 7.01 -12.07
CA ARG A 8 -24.76 5.72 -12.54
C ARG A 8 -26.28 5.67 -12.59
N LEU A 9 -26.96 6.39 -11.70
CA LEU A 9 -28.43 6.42 -11.63
C LEU A 9 -29.05 7.36 -12.68
N PHE A 10 -28.29 8.38 -13.14
CA PHE A 10 -28.71 9.22 -14.27
C PHE A 10 -28.58 8.54 -15.64
N THR A 11 -27.69 7.55 -15.78
CA THR A 11 -27.51 6.83 -17.04
C THR A 11 -28.59 5.76 -17.31
N ASN A 12 -29.35 5.34 -16.29
CA ASN A 12 -30.49 4.41 -16.42
C ASN A 12 -31.56 4.74 -15.35
N PRO A 13 -32.42 5.74 -15.58
CA PRO A 13 -33.43 6.14 -14.62
C PRO A 13 -34.52 5.07 -14.49
N ASP A 14 -34.65 4.46 -13.32
CA ASP A 14 -35.84 3.71 -12.92
C ASP A 14 -36.80 4.67 -12.20
N GLU A 15 -37.87 5.06 -12.89
CA GLU A 15 -38.86 6.03 -12.39
C GLU A 15 -39.57 5.56 -11.10
N THR A 16 -39.51 4.27 -10.77
CA THR A 16 -40.10 3.71 -9.54
C THR A 16 -39.15 3.72 -8.34
N ARG A 17 -37.86 4.01 -8.55
CA ARG A 17 -36.82 4.04 -7.51
C ARG A 17 -35.98 5.31 -7.66
N ILE A 18 -36.59 6.48 -7.46
CA ILE A 18 -35.86 7.74 -7.40
C ILE A 18 -35.03 7.75 -6.10
N PRO A 19 -33.69 7.68 -6.16
CA PRO A 19 -32.87 7.76 -4.96
C PRO A 19 -32.92 9.20 -4.45
N VAL A 20 -33.38 9.39 -3.22
CA VAL A 20 -33.19 10.65 -2.50
C VAL A 20 -31.69 10.76 -2.21
N LEU A 21 -30.98 11.50 -3.07
CA LEU A 21 -29.58 11.85 -2.82
C LEU A 21 -29.55 12.86 -1.68
N HIS A 22 -29.26 12.38 -0.47
CA HIS A 22 -28.81 13.23 0.63
C HIS A 22 -27.41 13.75 0.28
N TYR A 23 -27.35 14.94 -0.32
CA TYR A 23 -26.10 15.69 -0.40
C TYR A 23 -25.87 16.41 0.93
N ALA A 24 -24.75 16.12 1.59
CA ALA A 24 -24.21 17.00 2.60
C ALA A 24 -23.37 18.06 1.90
N LEU A 25 -23.91 19.29 1.78
CA LEU A 25 -23.09 20.44 1.44
C LEU A 25 -22.21 20.75 2.65
N VAL A 26 -20.96 20.30 2.63
CA VAL A 26 -20.01 20.59 3.70
C VAL A 26 -19.35 21.94 3.39
N VAL A 27 -19.91 23.01 3.97
CA VAL A 27 -19.26 24.33 3.97
C VAL A 27 -18.17 24.30 5.04
N ARG A 28 -16.90 24.32 4.61
CA ARG A 28 -15.76 24.36 5.53
C ARG A 28 -15.26 25.79 5.72
N HIS A 29 -14.79 26.08 6.92
CA HIS A 29 -14.19 27.35 7.24
C HIS A 29 -12.89 27.54 6.44
N MET A 30 -12.80 28.60 5.65
CA MET A 30 -11.65 28.86 4.79
C MET A 30 -10.40 29.37 5.53
N GLY A 31 -10.50 29.63 6.84
CA GLY A 31 -9.37 30.16 7.61
C GLY A 31 -8.16 29.24 7.69
N LEU A 32 -8.33 27.94 7.45
CA LEU A 32 -7.21 26.97 7.40
C LEU A 32 -6.60 26.84 6.00
N LEU A 33 -7.18 27.48 4.98
CA LEU A 33 -6.70 27.36 3.60
C LEU A 33 -5.21 27.78 3.52
N LYS A 34 -4.40 26.94 2.87
CA LYS A 34 -2.95 27.13 2.67
C LYS A 34 -2.12 27.19 3.95
N GLN A 35 -2.72 27.02 5.13
CA GLN A 35 -1.96 26.90 6.36
C GLN A 35 -1.23 25.55 6.38
N PRO A 36 0.03 25.49 6.84
CA PRO A 36 0.72 24.22 7.02
C PRO A 36 -0.01 23.36 8.04
N LEU A 37 0.19 22.04 7.95
CA LEU A 37 -0.22 21.16 9.03
C LEU A 37 0.61 21.45 10.29
N PRO A 38 0.03 21.27 11.50
CA PRO A 38 0.81 21.39 12.74
C PRO A 38 2.03 20.45 12.71
N MET A 39 3.13 20.89 13.31
CA MET A 39 4.39 20.14 13.36
C MET A 39 4.26 18.87 14.22
N GLY A 40 5.18 17.91 14.05
CA GLY A 40 5.10 16.61 14.75
C GLY A 40 5.22 16.63 16.27
N ASN A 41 5.57 17.76 16.88
CA ASN A 41 5.57 17.95 18.33
C ASN A 41 4.22 18.42 18.89
N ALA A 42 3.29 18.86 18.04
CA ALA A 42 1.97 19.32 18.43
C ALA A 42 1.02 18.13 18.51
N TYR A 43 0.37 17.92 19.67
CA TYR A 43 -0.46 16.73 19.90
C TYR A 43 -1.60 16.58 18.89
N GLU A 44 -2.11 17.67 18.34
CA GLU A 44 -3.13 17.72 17.29
C GLU A 44 -2.62 17.30 15.90
N SER A 45 -1.31 17.32 15.67
CA SER A 45 -0.70 17.01 14.38
C SER A 45 -0.90 15.55 13.97
N PRO A 46 -1.17 15.26 12.68
CA PRO A 46 -1.08 13.89 12.17
C PRO A 46 0.35 13.30 12.26
N PHE A 47 1.36 14.16 12.39
CA PHE A 47 2.77 13.79 12.51
C PHE A 47 3.21 13.54 13.96
N PHE A 48 2.33 13.80 14.95
CA PHE A 48 2.55 13.38 16.32
C PHE A 48 2.37 11.88 16.41
N ALA A 49 3.45 11.18 16.69
CA ALA A 49 3.49 9.73 16.59
C ALA A 49 2.65 9.06 17.67
N VAL A 50 1.90 8.03 17.28
CA VAL A 50 1.22 7.13 18.19
C VAL A 50 2.17 5.98 18.53
N ASN A 51 2.35 5.69 19.81
CA ASN A 51 3.22 4.59 20.23
C ASN A 51 2.67 3.23 19.74
N ALA A 52 3.45 2.53 18.91
CA ALA A 52 3.03 1.28 18.28
C ALA A 52 2.84 0.15 19.31
N ALA A 53 3.67 0.08 20.35
CA ALA A 53 3.57 -0.93 21.39
C ALA A 53 2.28 -0.79 22.22
N ALA A 54 1.91 0.45 22.58
CA ALA A 54 0.65 0.73 23.25
C ALA A 54 -0.56 0.39 22.35
N LEU A 55 -0.48 0.65 21.05
CA LEU A 55 -1.52 0.32 20.08
C LEU A 55 -1.73 -1.20 19.95
N ALA A 56 -0.64 -1.96 19.96
CA ALA A 56 -0.59 -3.43 19.87
C ALA A 56 -1.01 -4.17 21.16
N GLU A 57 -1.08 -3.46 22.29
CA GLU A 57 -1.34 -4.08 23.59
C GLU A 57 -2.68 -4.85 23.60
N THR A 58 -2.65 -6.07 24.13
CA THR A 58 -3.84 -6.95 24.17
C THR A 58 -4.70 -6.71 25.40
N THR A 59 -4.11 -6.22 26.50
CA THR A 59 -4.80 -5.91 27.75
C THR A 59 -5.55 -4.59 27.63
N ASN A 60 -6.67 -4.45 28.34
CA ASN A 60 -7.47 -3.22 28.30
C ASN A 60 -6.87 -2.12 29.19
N SER A 61 -5.76 -1.53 28.73
CA SER A 61 -5.06 -0.45 29.41
C SER A 61 -5.57 0.94 28.96
N ILE A 62 -5.38 1.96 29.79
CA ILE A 62 -5.68 3.35 29.41
C ILE A 62 -4.79 3.78 28.24
N ALA A 63 -3.52 3.40 28.25
CA ALA A 63 -2.56 3.72 27.20
C ALA A 63 -3.01 3.15 25.85
N ARG A 64 -3.44 1.88 25.80
CA ARG A 64 -4.00 1.25 24.61
C ARG A 64 -5.21 2.01 24.09
N ASN A 65 -6.18 2.29 24.95
CA ASN A 65 -7.40 2.99 24.55
C ASN A 65 -7.12 4.37 23.95
N LEU A 66 -6.19 5.13 24.55
CA LEU A 66 -5.78 6.44 24.03
C LEU A 66 -5.04 6.31 22.70
N ALA A 67 -4.12 5.35 22.58
CA ALA A 67 -3.37 5.09 21.35
C ALA A 67 -4.29 4.71 20.19
N ARG A 68 -5.19 3.74 20.39
CA ARG A 68 -6.14 3.29 19.35
C ARG A 68 -7.12 4.39 18.93
N ARG A 69 -7.67 5.14 19.88
CA ARG A 69 -8.54 6.29 19.58
C ARG A 69 -7.81 7.37 18.79
N ARG A 70 -6.60 7.72 19.21
CA ARG A 70 -5.78 8.73 18.51
C ARG A 70 -5.44 8.29 17.10
N PHE A 71 -5.01 7.03 16.93
CA PHE A 71 -4.72 6.46 15.62
C PHE A 71 -5.93 6.54 14.68
N VAL A 72 -7.09 6.06 15.13
CA VAL A 72 -8.31 6.10 14.32
C VAL A 72 -8.77 7.53 14.03
N GLN A 73 -8.70 8.43 15.00
CA GLN A 73 -9.03 9.85 14.81
C GLN A 73 -8.14 10.51 13.75
N ASN A 74 -6.84 10.19 13.74
CA ASN A 74 -5.91 10.67 12.73
C ASN A 74 -6.29 10.14 11.33
N LEU A 75 -6.61 8.85 11.21
CA LEU A 75 -7.09 8.28 9.95
C LEU A 75 -8.41 8.92 9.48
N GLN A 76 -9.37 9.16 10.37
CA GLN A 76 -10.63 9.83 10.03
C GLN A 76 -10.40 11.26 9.51
N THR A 77 -9.46 11.98 10.11
CA THR A 77 -9.23 13.40 9.81
C THR A 77 -8.35 13.59 8.59
N PHE A 78 -7.30 12.77 8.45
CA PHE A 78 -6.22 12.99 7.48
C PHE A 78 -6.02 11.83 6.50
N GLY A 79 -6.64 10.67 6.75
CA GLY A 79 -6.32 9.43 6.03
C GLY A 79 -4.92 8.88 6.34
N PHE A 80 -4.22 9.48 7.32
CA PHE A 80 -2.84 9.19 7.66
C PHE A 80 -2.61 9.27 9.17
N ALA A 81 -1.72 8.42 9.67
CA ALA A 81 -1.18 8.49 11.02
C ALA A 81 0.31 8.12 11.02
N ARG A 82 1.07 8.70 11.95
CA ARG A 82 2.44 8.28 12.24
C ARG A 82 2.47 7.37 13.45
N LEU A 83 3.25 6.29 13.36
CA LEU A 83 3.54 5.40 14.49
C LEU A 83 4.99 5.58 14.94
N GLU A 84 5.22 5.47 16.24
CA GLU A 84 6.55 5.33 16.84
C GLU A 84 6.80 3.85 17.18
N VAL A 85 7.82 3.26 16.56
CA VAL A 85 8.25 1.87 16.77
C VAL A 85 9.46 1.81 17.70
N THR A 86 9.81 0.62 18.20
CA THR A 86 11.01 0.47 19.02
C THR A 86 12.30 0.60 18.19
N PRO A 87 13.45 0.91 18.82
CA PRO A 87 14.74 0.91 18.13
C PRO A 87 15.09 -0.42 17.45
N GLU A 88 14.68 -1.54 18.04
CA GLU A 88 14.90 -2.89 17.47
C GLU A 88 14.06 -3.08 16.20
N GLN A 89 12.80 -2.66 16.23
CA GLN A 89 11.92 -2.70 15.06
C GLN A 89 12.42 -1.78 13.94
N ALA A 90 12.94 -0.60 14.29
CA ALA A 90 13.47 0.37 13.33
C ALA A 90 14.73 -0.10 12.59
N LYS A 91 15.56 -0.97 13.21
CA LYS A 91 16.78 -1.51 12.59
C LYS A 91 16.49 -2.47 11.43
N ILE A 92 15.36 -3.19 11.48
CA ILE A 92 15.03 -4.21 10.48
C ILE A 92 14.86 -3.58 9.08
N PRO A 93 14.05 -2.51 8.87
CA PRO A 93 14.01 -1.79 7.61
C PRO A 93 15.35 -1.18 7.15
N GLN A 94 16.17 -0.69 8.08
CA GLN A 94 17.46 -0.07 7.75
C GLN A 94 18.40 -1.08 7.07
N LEU A 95 18.56 -2.25 7.69
CA LEU A 95 19.35 -3.34 7.13
C LEU A 95 18.79 -3.81 5.77
N ALA A 96 17.45 -3.89 5.68
CA ALA A 96 16.81 -4.29 4.43
C ALA A 96 17.04 -3.28 3.29
N PHE A 97 17.06 -1.97 3.56
CA PHE A 97 17.40 -0.98 2.52
C PHE A 97 18.81 -1.22 1.95
N GLU A 98 19.79 -1.46 2.82
CA GLU A 98 21.19 -1.69 2.41
C GLU A 98 21.32 -2.96 1.57
N ARG A 99 20.80 -4.10 2.07
CA ARG A 99 20.91 -5.39 1.37
C ARG A 99 20.13 -5.42 0.07
N VAL A 100 18.91 -4.85 0.05
CA VAL A 100 18.10 -4.81 -1.17
C VAL A 100 18.71 -3.87 -2.22
N ARG A 101 19.36 -2.77 -1.82
CA ARG A 101 20.08 -1.91 -2.78
C ARG A 101 21.17 -2.71 -3.50
N LYS A 102 22.01 -3.43 -2.75
CA LYS A 102 23.05 -4.30 -3.31
C LYS A 102 22.44 -5.33 -4.25
N TRP A 103 21.40 -6.02 -3.80
CA TRP A 103 20.68 -7.02 -4.61
C TRP A 103 20.10 -6.43 -5.90
N LEU A 104 19.51 -5.23 -5.87
CA LEU A 104 18.95 -4.58 -7.07
C LEU A 104 20.03 -4.27 -8.12
N VAL A 105 21.24 -3.87 -7.68
CA VAL A 105 22.38 -3.66 -8.57
C VAL A 105 22.78 -4.98 -9.24
N GLU A 106 22.92 -6.05 -8.46
CA GLU A 106 23.25 -7.39 -8.97
C GLU A 106 22.18 -7.89 -9.98
N GLN A 107 20.88 -7.67 -9.70
CA GLN A 107 19.82 -8.02 -10.64
C GLN A 107 19.90 -7.25 -11.97
N LEU A 108 20.35 -6.00 -11.95
CA LEU A 108 20.48 -5.19 -13.16
C LEU A 108 21.63 -5.67 -14.06
N GLU A 109 22.69 -6.23 -13.48
CA GLU A 109 23.83 -6.84 -14.19
C GLU A 109 23.45 -8.17 -14.87
N LEU A 110 22.44 -8.86 -14.36
CA LEU A 110 21.95 -10.11 -14.94
C LEU A 110 21.14 -9.89 -16.24
N PRO A 111 21.26 -10.80 -17.24
CA PRO A 111 20.30 -10.92 -18.34
C PRO A 111 18.87 -11.05 -17.82
N LYS A 112 17.88 -10.53 -18.56
CA LYS A 112 16.48 -10.48 -18.12
C LYS A 112 15.94 -11.84 -17.69
N GLU A 113 16.35 -12.90 -18.37
CA GLU A 113 15.90 -14.28 -18.17
C GLU A 113 16.48 -14.91 -16.90
N LYS A 114 17.55 -14.32 -16.34
CA LYS A 114 18.21 -14.77 -15.11
C LYS A 114 17.82 -13.97 -13.87
N ARG A 115 17.04 -12.89 -14.04
CA ARG A 115 16.54 -12.08 -12.92
C ARG A 115 15.50 -12.89 -12.15
N TRP A 116 15.55 -12.82 -10.82
CA TRP A 116 14.61 -13.57 -10.00
C TRP A 116 13.20 -13.00 -10.15
N ILE A 117 12.29 -13.82 -10.64
CA ILE A 117 10.87 -13.53 -10.78
C ILE A 117 10.11 -14.84 -10.53
N ASP A 118 9.19 -14.84 -9.57
CA ASP A 118 8.23 -15.94 -9.38
C ASP A 118 6.79 -15.44 -9.60
N TYR A 119 5.89 -16.35 -9.97
CA TYR A 119 4.47 -16.05 -10.11
C TYR A 119 3.72 -16.22 -8.79
N VAL A 120 2.72 -15.36 -8.59
CA VAL A 120 1.85 -15.37 -7.40
C VAL A 120 0.88 -16.55 -7.44
N ASP A 121 0.45 -16.96 -8.63
CA ASP A 121 -0.31 -18.19 -8.86
C ASP A 121 0.63 -19.36 -9.19
N VAL A 122 0.09 -20.56 -9.32
CA VAL A 122 0.86 -21.76 -9.72
C VAL A 122 1.13 -21.84 -11.22
N SER A 123 0.86 -20.77 -11.99
CA SER A 123 1.09 -20.79 -13.44
C SER A 123 2.58 -20.97 -13.72
N LYS A 124 2.90 -21.82 -14.71
CA LYS A 124 4.27 -22.16 -15.04
C LYS A 124 4.87 -21.11 -15.99
N PRO A 125 6.15 -20.73 -15.82
CA PRO A 125 6.87 -19.99 -16.84
C PRO A 125 6.92 -20.83 -18.13
N GLY A 126 6.21 -20.42 -19.18
CA GLY A 126 6.20 -21.12 -20.47
C GLY A 126 4.82 -21.37 -21.08
N GLU A 127 3.73 -21.19 -20.33
CA GLU A 127 2.44 -20.87 -20.97
C GLU A 127 2.61 -19.46 -21.56
N LYS A 128 3.03 -19.39 -22.82
CA LYS A 128 3.07 -18.15 -23.58
C LYS A 128 1.64 -17.62 -23.69
N GLU A 129 1.19 -16.83 -22.70
CA GLU A 129 0.31 -15.73 -23.03
C GLU A 129 1.17 -14.79 -23.89
N SER A 130 0.89 -14.78 -25.18
CA SER A 130 1.37 -13.80 -26.15
C SER A 130 0.82 -12.44 -25.76
N VAL A 131 1.40 -11.84 -24.73
CA VAL A 131 1.03 -10.51 -24.27
C VAL A 131 2.31 -9.71 -24.36
N GLU A 132 2.51 -9.15 -25.55
CA GLU A 132 3.13 -7.83 -25.62
C GLU A 132 2.48 -6.99 -24.52
N ASP A 133 3.28 -6.31 -23.70
CA ASP A 133 2.84 -5.36 -22.68
C ASP A 133 2.05 -4.22 -23.35
N ASN A 134 0.82 -4.53 -23.77
CA ASN A 134 -0.11 -3.62 -24.40
C ASN A 134 -0.95 -3.04 -23.26
N PRO A 135 -0.89 -1.72 -22.99
CA PRO A 135 -1.54 -1.12 -21.81
C PRO A 135 -3.06 -1.27 -21.78
N SER A 136 -3.67 -1.77 -22.86
CA SER A 136 -5.10 -1.94 -23.05
C SER A 136 -5.62 -3.37 -22.91
N ASP A 137 -4.77 -4.41 -22.86
CA ASP A 137 -5.24 -5.81 -22.87
C ASP A 137 -5.05 -6.56 -21.54
N SER A 138 -6.19 -6.73 -20.86
CA SER A 138 -6.61 -7.88 -20.02
C SER A 138 -7.34 -7.39 -18.75
N LEU A 139 -8.54 -6.85 -18.94
CA LEU A 139 -9.52 -6.71 -17.86
C LEU A 139 -10.09 -8.07 -17.40
N TYR A 140 -9.74 -9.20 -18.04
CA TYR A 140 -10.48 -10.45 -17.88
C TYR A 140 -9.68 -11.74 -17.62
N SER A 141 -8.33 -11.75 -17.62
CA SER A 141 -7.57 -13.01 -17.53
C SER A 141 -6.88 -13.32 -16.19
N SER A 142 -7.25 -12.67 -15.08
CA SER A 142 -6.58 -12.92 -13.79
C SER A 142 -7.33 -13.95 -12.94
N HIS A 143 -6.60 -14.95 -12.43
CA HIS A 143 -7.12 -16.00 -11.55
C HIS A 143 -7.88 -15.36 -10.37
N PRO A 144 -9.06 -15.86 -9.94
CA PRO A 144 -9.91 -15.22 -8.93
C PRO A 144 -9.22 -14.89 -7.60
N VAL A 145 -8.14 -15.60 -7.29
CA VAL A 145 -7.36 -15.42 -6.05
C VAL A 145 -6.18 -14.43 -6.20
N VAL A 146 -5.86 -13.97 -7.41
CA VAL A 146 -4.69 -13.11 -7.68
C VAL A 146 -5.08 -11.84 -8.43
N SER A 147 -4.76 -10.68 -7.85
CA SER A 147 -4.91 -9.38 -8.54
C SER A 147 -3.81 -9.15 -9.59
N ARG A 148 -3.96 -8.17 -10.49
CA ARG A 148 -3.05 -7.88 -11.62
C ARG A 148 -1.54 -7.86 -11.32
N GLY A 149 -1.12 -7.66 -10.07
CA GLY A 149 0.29 -7.79 -9.67
C GLY A 149 0.72 -9.26 -9.48
N ARG A 150 0.89 -10.01 -10.58
CA ARG A 150 1.07 -11.48 -10.57
C ARG A 150 2.48 -11.99 -10.25
N ARG A 151 3.42 -11.14 -9.86
CA ARG A 151 4.83 -11.53 -9.70
C ARG A 151 5.41 -11.15 -8.33
N VAL A 152 6.38 -11.91 -7.86
CA VAL A 152 7.32 -11.51 -6.80
C VAL A 152 8.75 -11.51 -7.37
N GLY A 153 9.69 -10.88 -6.68
CA GLY A 153 11.06 -10.70 -7.13
C GLY A 153 11.31 -9.35 -7.80
N PHE A 154 12.19 -9.33 -8.78
CA PHE A 154 12.70 -8.12 -9.42
C PHE A 154 11.67 -7.49 -10.37
N SER A 155 11.56 -6.17 -10.31
CA SER A 155 10.74 -5.41 -11.24
C SER A 155 11.34 -4.01 -11.45
N LEU A 156 10.98 -3.38 -12.56
CA LEU A 156 11.40 -2.02 -12.86
C LEU A 156 10.33 -1.31 -13.69
N ASP A 157 10.25 0.00 -13.52
CA ASP A 157 9.50 0.91 -14.38
C ASP A 157 10.40 2.09 -14.79
N ARG A 158 9.81 3.10 -15.45
CA ARG A 158 10.57 4.27 -15.93
C ARG A 158 11.23 5.08 -14.82
N ASN A 159 10.69 5.03 -13.60
CA ASN A 159 11.07 5.88 -12.46
C ASN A 159 11.88 5.13 -11.40
N ARG A 160 11.87 3.80 -11.39
CA ARG A 160 12.42 3.01 -10.28
C ARG A 160 12.65 1.55 -10.66
N GLU A 161 13.63 0.96 -9.99
CA GLU A 161 13.82 -0.49 -9.86
C GLU A 161 13.41 -0.91 -8.45
N TYR A 162 12.87 -2.12 -8.30
CA TYR A 162 12.32 -2.55 -7.03
C TYR A 162 12.21 -4.06 -6.86
N MET A 163 12.25 -4.48 -5.59
CA MET A 163 11.88 -5.80 -5.16
C MET A 163 10.40 -5.80 -4.76
N GLN A 164 9.61 -6.73 -5.29
CA GLN A 164 8.25 -6.99 -4.82
C GLN A 164 8.21 -8.32 -4.07
N LEU A 165 7.76 -8.31 -2.83
CA LEU A 165 7.59 -9.51 -2.01
C LEU A 165 6.15 -9.65 -1.56
N ARG A 166 5.78 -10.87 -1.23
CA ARG A 166 4.47 -11.26 -0.68
C ARG A 166 4.71 -12.37 0.32
N LEU A 167 3.84 -12.51 1.31
CA LEU A 167 3.94 -13.63 2.23
C LEU A 167 3.73 -14.95 1.47
N PRO A 168 4.66 -15.91 1.58
CA PRO A 168 4.44 -17.27 1.10
C PRO A 168 3.33 -17.95 1.89
N ILE A 169 2.45 -18.68 1.21
CA ILE A 169 1.30 -19.32 1.85
C ILE A 169 1.69 -20.75 2.22
N ALA A 170 1.62 -21.09 3.52
CA ALA A 170 1.97 -22.43 3.96
C ALA A 170 1.04 -23.51 3.34
N ALA A 171 -0.25 -23.21 3.21
CA ALA A 171 -1.24 -24.12 2.64
C ALA A 171 -1.00 -24.46 1.16
N SER A 172 -0.29 -23.62 0.41
CA SER A 172 0.11 -23.93 -0.97
C SER A 172 1.38 -24.76 -1.05
N GLY A 173 2.07 -24.96 0.08
CA GLY A 173 3.36 -25.63 0.16
C GLY A 173 4.48 -24.84 -0.53
N THR A 174 4.34 -23.51 -0.62
CA THR A 174 5.38 -22.62 -1.15
C THR A 174 6.57 -22.65 -0.20
N PRO A 175 7.76 -23.11 -0.63
CA PRO A 175 8.92 -23.18 0.23
C PRO A 175 9.47 -21.78 0.53
N TRP A 176 10.05 -21.63 1.71
CA TRP A 176 10.87 -20.47 2.05
C TRP A 176 12.18 -20.93 2.71
N PRO A 177 13.36 -20.41 2.32
CA PRO A 177 13.61 -19.48 1.22
C PRO A 177 13.22 -20.00 -0.18
N PRO A 178 12.84 -19.12 -1.13
CA PRO A 178 12.65 -19.51 -2.54
C PRO A 178 13.91 -20.14 -3.12
N VAL A 179 13.76 -21.01 -4.12
CA VAL A 179 14.88 -21.75 -4.77
C VAL A 179 16.03 -20.82 -5.18
N TYR A 180 15.71 -19.61 -5.63
CA TYR A 180 16.68 -18.59 -5.99
C TYR A 180 17.68 -18.24 -4.87
N PHE A 181 17.25 -18.28 -3.60
CA PHE A 181 18.08 -17.94 -2.44
C PHE A 181 18.76 -19.16 -1.78
N GLN A 182 18.62 -20.36 -2.33
CA GLN A 182 19.10 -21.59 -1.69
C GLN A 182 20.54 -21.98 -2.04
N ASP A 183 21.18 -21.23 -2.94
CA ASP A 183 22.52 -21.50 -3.48
C ASP A 183 23.66 -21.19 -2.51
N SER A 184 23.44 -20.32 -1.51
CA SER A 184 24.41 -19.99 -0.46
C SER A 184 23.74 -19.71 0.88
N GLU A 185 24.48 -19.88 1.98
CA GLU A 185 23.97 -19.52 3.32
C GLU A 185 23.71 -18.02 3.46
N GLU A 186 24.51 -17.16 2.82
CA GLU A 186 24.28 -15.70 2.80
C GLU A 186 22.95 -15.33 2.14
N ASN A 187 22.58 -16.02 1.06
CA ASN A 187 21.31 -15.79 0.36
C ASN A 187 20.12 -16.32 1.16
N LYS A 188 20.27 -17.46 1.84
CA LYS A 188 19.23 -17.97 2.77
C LYS A 188 19.02 -17.02 3.95
N GLU A 189 20.09 -16.49 4.52
CA GLU A 189 20.02 -15.48 5.57
C GLU A 189 19.30 -14.23 5.07
N PHE A 190 19.64 -13.73 3.88
CA PHE A 190 18.96 -12.58 3.28
C PHE A 190 17.45 -12.83 3.11
N ALA A 191 17.06 -13.99 2.60
CA ALA A 191 15.64 -14.35 2.47
C ALA A 191 14.94 -14.42 3.83
N ASN A 192 15.60 -14.91 4.87
CA ASN A 192 15.02 -14.94 6.22
C ASN A 192 14.87 -13.53 6.82
N GLU A 193 15.81 -12.63 6.60
CA GLU A 193 15.68 -11.22 6.99
C GLU A 193 14.51 -10.52 6.27
N LEU A 194 14.33 -10.79 4.98
CA LEU A 194 13.19 -10.28 4.21
C LEU A 194 11.85 -10.81 4.75
N LEU A 195 11.81 -12.07 5.21
CA LEU A 195 10.63 -12.62 5.86
C LEU A 195 10.37 -11.96 7.22
N THR A 196 11.40 -11.73 8.03
CA THR A 196 11.27 -10.98 9.30
C THR A 196 10.78 -9.55 9.06
N LEU A 197 11.23 -8.89 8.00
CA LEU A 197 10.71 -7.58 7.60
C LEU A 197 9.22 -7.65 7.23
N LEU A 198 8.81 -8.64 6.44
CA LEU A 198 7.40 -8.85 6.08
C LEU A 198 6.52 -9.09 7.30
N GLU A 199 6.97 -9.95 8.23
CA GLU A 199 6.27 -10.28 9.46
C GLU A 199 6.10 -9.03 10.36
N LEU A 200 7.17 -8.23 10.53
CA LEU A 200 7.10 -6.97 11.28
C LEU A 200 6.06 -6.00 10.71
N LEU A 201 6.08 -5.80 9.39
CA LEU A 201 5.17 -4.85 8.73
C LEU A 201 3.73 -5.38 8.71
N ASP A 202 3.53 -6.69 8.61
CA ASP A 202 2.23 -7.34 8.77
C ASP A 202 1.68 -7.16 10.19
N ASP A 203 2.50 -7.40 11.23
CA ASP A 203 2.11 -7.24 12.64
C ASP A 203 1.61 -5.82 12.92
N ILE A 204 2.40 -4.81 12.55
CA ILE A 204 2.03 -3.41 12.72
C ILE A 204 0.73 -3.09 11.95
N SER A 205 0.59 -3.59 10.72
CA SER A 205 -0.60 -3.37 9.90
C SER A 205 -1.86 -4.01 10.52
N ARG A 206 -1.73 -5.21 11.10
CA ARG A 206 -2.84 -5.91 11.76
C ARG A 206 -3.22 -5.23 13.07
N ASP A 207 -2.26 -4.71 13.83
CA ASP A 207 -2.54 -3.94 15.04
C ASP A 207 -3.26 -2.62 14.73
N CYS A 208 -2.90 -1.97 13.62
CA CYS A 208 -3.66 -0.84 13.08
C CYS A 208 -5.13 -1.25 12.79
N MET A 209 -5.34 -2.40 12.16
CA MET A 209 -6.68 -2.89 11.86
C MET A 209 -7.48 -3.31 13.10
N LYS A 210 -6.85 -3.89 14.13
CA LYS A 210 -7.52 -4.16 15.43
C LYS A 210 -8.09 -2.86 16.02
N SER A 211 -7.32 -1.78 15.91
CA SER A 211 -7.74 -0.45 16.37
C SER A 211 -8.98 0.05 15.62
N VAL A 212 -9.00 -0.13 14.29
CA VAL A 212 -10.16 0.21 13.46
C VAL A 212 -11.36 -0.66 13.82
N CYS A 213 -11.17 -1.98 13.96
CA CYS A 213 -12.24 -2.90 14.29
C CYS A 213 -12.90 -2.57 15.63
N GLU A 214 -12.11 -2.28 16.66
CA GLU A 214 -12.62 -1.90 17.99
C GLU A 214 -13.44 -0.60 17.93
N ILE A 215 -12.94 0.44 17.25
CA ILE A 215 -13.60 1.76 17.23
C ILE A 215 -14.86 1.77 16.34
N PHE A 216 -14.83 1.06 15.21
CA PHE A 216 -15.97 0.99 14.28
C PHE A 216 -16.89 -0.21 14.51
N ASN A 217 -16.60 -1.05 15.52
CA ASN A 217 -17.34 -2.28 15.80
C ASN A 217 -17.43 -3.20 14.56
N ILE A 218 -16.32 -3.32 13.83
CA ILE A 218 -16.17 -4.30 12.74
C ILE A 218 -15.79 -5.63 13.36
N ASP A 219 -16.41 -6.71 12.88
CA ASP A 219 -16.14 -8.07 13.36
C ASP A 219 -14.67 -8.44 13.08
N GLU A 220 -13.88 -8.58 14.15
CA GLU A 220 -12.47 -8.94 14.09
C GLU A 220 -12.26 -10.32 13.49
N ARG A 221 -13.12 -11.30 13.77
CA ARG A 221 -12.97 -12.67 13.23
C ARG A 221 -13.14 -12.65 11.72
N TRP A 222 -14.20 -12.01 11.25
CA TRP A 222 -14.39 -11.83 9.80
C TRP A 222 -13.19 -11.11 9.17
N LEU A 223 -12.68 -10.05 9.78
CA LEU A 223 -11.58 -9.29 9.20
C LEU A 223 -10.25 -10.07 9.18
N PHE A 224 -9.91 -10.80 10.24
CA PHE A 224 -8.61 -11.48 10.34
C PHE A 224 -8.61 -12.90 9.79
N ASP A 225 -9.74 -13.62 9.89
CA ASP A 225 -9.83 -15.04 9.55
C ASP A 225 -10.41 -15.26 8.14
N GLU A 226 -11.25 -14.35 7.63
CA GLU A 226 -11.91 -14.50 6.32
C GLU A 226 -11.40 -13.50 5.26
N LEU A 227 -11.08 -12.27 5.67
CA LEU A 227 -10.72 -11.20 4.74
C LEU A 227 -9.23 -11.15 4.42
N LEU A 228 -8.36 -11.54 5.36
CA LEU A 228 -6.90 -11.47 5.24
C LEU A 228 -6.27 -12.86 5.06
N ASP A 229 -5.06 -12.90 4.48
CA ASP A 229 -4.29 -14.13 4.38
C ASP A 229 -3.94 -14.68 5.78
N ASP A 230 -3.89 -16.01 5.88
CA ASP A 230 -3.36 -16.71 7.05
C ASP A 230 -1.87 -16.43 7.27
N ARG A 231 -1.43 -16.51 8.54
CA ARG A 231 -0.08 -16.18 8.98
C ARG A 231 0.82 -17.40 9.17
N THR A 232 0.37 -18.61 8.83
CA THR A 232 1.19 -19.80 9.04
C THR A 232 2.47 -19.68 8.24
N ARG A 233 3.60 -19.68 8.94
CA ARG A 233 4.93 -19.59 8.32
C ARG A 233 5.17 -20.85 7.48
N PRO A 234 5.64 -20.71 6.23
CA PRO A 234 6.01 -21.87 5.44
C PRO A 234 7.20 -22.61 6.05
N THR A 235 7.25 -23.91 5.80
CA THR A 235 8.37 -24.79 6.15
C THR A 235 9.13 -25.19 4.89
N GLU A 236 10.38 -25.65 5.04
CA GLU A 236 11.19 -26.13 3.90
C GLU A 236 10.56 -27.33 3.17
N GLY A 237 9.70 -28.10 3.86
CA GLY A 237 8.90 -29.18 3.29
C GLY A 237 7.45 -29.10 3.77
N PHE A 238 6.50 -29.25 2.86
CA PHE A 238 5.07 -29.31 3.17
C PHE A 238 4.51 -30.72 2.93
N THR A 239 4.02 -31.35 4.00
CA THR A 239 3.35 -32.66 3.99
C THR A 239 1.84 -32.47 4.19
N GLY A 240 1.07 -32.44 3.10
CA GLY A 240 -0.39 -32.28 3.16
C GLY A 240 -1.01 -31.98 1.79
N PRO A 241 -2.35 -31.87 1.72
CA PRO A 241 -3.05 -31.37 0.54
C PRO A 241 -2.60 -29.93 0.25
N ARG A 242 -2.10 -29.67 -0.96
CA ARG A 242 -1.65 -28.33 -1.37
C ARG A 242 -2.78 -27.57 -2.04
N ASP A 243 -3.01 -26.33 -1.59
CA ASP A 243 -3.80 -25.38 -2.35
C ASP A 243 -2.99 -24.95 -3.59
N LYS A 244 -3.53 -25.24 -4.78
CA LYS A 244 -2.90 -24.90 -6.05
C LYS A 244 -3.41 -23.57 -6.61
N SER A 245 -4.26 -22.84 -5.91
CA SER A 245 -4.87 -21.64 -6.46
C SER A 245 -3.97 -20.39 -6.38
N TYR A 246 -3.02 -20.35 -5.44
CA TYR A 246 -2.04 -19.29 -5.25
C TYR A 246 -0.86 -19.79 -4.42
N GLN A 247 0.34 -19.24 -4.67
CA GLN A 247 1.58 -19.54 -3.93
C GLN A 247 1.91 -18.46 -2.90
N TYR A 248 1.48 -17.24 -3.18
CA TYR A 248 1.78 -16.06 -2.38
C TYR A 248 0.49 -15.30 -2.09
N GLY A 249 0.38 -14.74 -0.87
CA GLY A 249 -0.80 -14.04 -0.39
C GLY A 249 -1.10 -12.72 -1.12
N ALA A 250 -2.22 -12.11 -0.77
CA ALA A 250 -2.66 -10.79 -1.21
C ALA A 250 -1.80 -9.65 -0.66
N LEU A 251 -1.17 -9.83 0.50
CA LEU A 251 -0.27 -8.86 1.15
C LEU A 251 0.98 -8.60 0.29
N VAL A 252 1.37 -7.34 0.14
CA VAL A 252 2.49 -6.96 -0.75
C VAL A 252 3.44 -6.01 -0.07
N LEU A 253 4.74 -6.29 -0.12
CA LEU A 253 5.80 -5.34 0.16
C LEU A 253 6.47 -4.94 -1.14
N ARG A 254 6.76 -3.65 -1.30
CA ARG A 254 7.58 -3.16 -2.42
C ARG A 254 8.71 -2.31 -1.91
N ILE A 255 9.94 -2.71 -2.18
CA ILE A 255 11.15 -1.98 -1.78
C ILE A 255 11.66 -1.27 -3.03
N TYR A 256 11.32 0.01 -3.13
CA TYR A 256 11.63 0.86 -4.27
C TYR A 256 13.00 1.51 -4.13
N ASN A 257 13.78 1.54 -5.21
CA ASN A 257 14.93 2.41 -5.40
C ASN A 257 14.61 3.38 -6.55
N TYR A 258 14.41 4.65 -6.21
CA TYR A 258 13.97 5.66 -7.17
C TYR A 258 15.15 6.13 -8.02
N ARG A 259 14.93 6.38 -9.31
CA ARG A 259 15.93 6.99 -10.18
C ARG A 259 16.13 8.45 -9.79
N ASN A 260 17.38 8.89 -9.87
CA ASN A 260 17.71 10.29 -9.69
C ASN A 260 17.23 11.09 -10.91
N LYS A 261 16.39 12.09 -10.67
CA LYS A 261 15.82 12.91 -11.75
C LYS A 261 16.79 13.96 -12.26
N ALA A 262 17.80 14.33 -11.45
CA ALA A 262 18.88 15.23 -11.84
C ALA A 262 20.08 14.49 -12.48
N ALA A 263 19.88 13.29 -13.03
CA ALA A 263 20.96 12.47 -13.58
C ALA A 263 21.78 13.20 -14.66
N ASN A 264 23.07 12.87 -14.76
CA ASN A 264 24.01 13.38 -15.77
C ASN A 264 24.19 14.91 -15.80
N GLY A 265 24.30 15.54 -14.63
CA GLY A 265 24.74 16.93 -14.51
C GLY A 265 23.68 17.99 -14.80
N GLN A 266 22.40 17.60 -14.84
CA GLN A 266 21.29 18.56 -14.80
C GLN A 266 21.20 19.18 -13.41
N SER A 267 20.96 20.50 -13.34
CA SER A 267 20.63 21.12 -12.07
C SER A 267 19.25 20.62 -11.61
N PRO A 268 19.00 20.43 -10.30
CA PRO A 268 17.66 20.16 -9.79
C PRO A 268 16.61 21.19 -10.27
N ALA A 269 17.03 22.42 -10.58
CA ALA A 269 16.18 23.46 -11.13
C ALA A 269 15.71 23.20 -12.57
N ASP A 270 16.41 22.34 -13.32
CA ASP A 270 16.10 22.00 -14.71
C ASP A 270 15.16 20.79 -14.82
N VAL A 271 14.89 20.10 -13.72
CA VAL A 271 13.99 18.95 -13.67
C VAL A 271 12.54 19.42 -13.76
N ASP A 272 11.76 18.83 -14.67
CA ASP A 272 10.32 19.13 -14.77
C ASP A 272 9.64 18.83 -13.42
N PRO A 273 9.04 19.83 -12.75
CA PRO A 273 8.37 19.63 -11.47
C PRO A 273 7.19 18.64 -11.55
N ASN A 274 6.70 18.33 -12.76
CA ASN A 274 5.64 17.36 -13.02
C ASN A 274 6.17 15.94 -13.30
N ASP A 275 7.47 15.73 -13.42
CA ASP A 275 8.07 14.39 -13.60
C ASP A 275 8.18 13.64 -12.26
N TYR A 276 7.02 13.40 -11.65
CA TYR A 276 6.93 12.74 -10.36
C TYR A 276 7.61 11.37 -10.38
N SER A 277 8.47 11.14 -9.38
CA SER A 277 9.04 9.84 -9.05
C SER A 277 7.96 8.82 -8.72
N CYS A 278 6.86 9.27 -8.10
CA CYS A 278 5.62 8.52 -7.99
C CYS A 278 4.43 9.47 -8.17
N GLY A 279 3.58 9.22 -9.17
CA GLY A 279 2.45 10.09 -9.49
C GLY A 279 1.38 10.13 -8.39
N VAL A 280 0.45 11.08 -8.50
CA VAL A 280 -0.67 11.24 -7.56
C VAL A 280 -1.58 10.01 -7.58
N HIS A 281 -1.75 9.37 -6.43
CA HIS A 281 -2.65 8.23 -6.27
C HIS A 281 -3.14 8.09 -4.82
N ALA A 282 -4.13 7.23 -4.64
CA ALA A 282 -4.52 6.68 -3.35
C ALA A 282 -4.32 5.16 -3.38
N ASP A 283 -3.92 4.62 -2.23
CA ASP A 283 -3.67 3.20 -2.06
C ASP A 283 -4.95 2.39 -2.05
N LEU A 284 -4.88 1.17 -2.57
CA LEU A 284 -6.06 0.36 -2.80
C LEU A 284 -6.53 -0.38 -1.54
N GLY A 285 -5.60 -0.89 -0.73
CA GLY A 285 -5.86 -1.88 0.31
C GLY A 285 -6.62 -1.37 1.54
N LEU A 286 -6.39 -2.02 2.67
CA LEU A 286 -6.92 -1.59 3.97
C LEU A 286 -6.04 -0.49 4.55
N VAL A 287 -4.78 -0.81 4.80
CA VAL A 287 -3.77 0.13 5.27
C VAL A 287 -2.44 -0.11 4.54
N THR A 288 -1.67 0.95 4.36
CA THR A 288 -0.28 0.89 3.92
C THR A 288 0.62 1.33 5.05
N VAL A 289 1.54 0.49 5.47
CA VAL A 289 2.57 0.81 6.47
C VAL A 289 3.90 0.97 5.75
N SER A 290 4.57 2.11 5.95
CA SER A 290 5.87 2.37 5.35
C SER A 290 6.84 2.89 6.42
N PRO A 291 7.96 2.20 6.66
CA PRO A 291 9.13 2.80 7.30
C PRO A 291 9.54 4.09 6.58
N VAL A 292 10.19 5.00 7.31
CA VAL A 292 10.72 6.24 6.73
C VAL A 292 11.69 5.92 5.58
N ALA A 293 11.57 6.65 4.48
CA ALA A 293 12.47 6.51 3.35
C ALA A 293 13.90 6.97 3.69
N THR A 294 14.89 6.51 2.91
CA THR A 294 16.29 6.94 3.07
C THR A 294 16.52 8.41 2.71
N VAL A 295 15.64 8.97 1.88
CA VAL A 295 15.61 10.40 1.51
C VAL A 295 14.15 10.86 1.56
N PRO A 296 13.83 11.94 2.28
CA PRO A 296 12.47 12.48 2.32
C PRO A 296 11.94 12.84 0.93
N GLY A 297 10.66 12.58 0.70
CA GLY A 297 9.98 13.01 -0.53
C GLY A 297 8.51 12.59 -0.63
N LEU A 298 7.98 11.84 0.34
CA LEU A 298 6.57 11.50 0.35
C LEU A 298 5.71 12.72 0.73
N GLN A 299 4.76 13.05 -0.15
CA GLN A 299 3.78 14.12 0.07
C GLN A 299 2.37 13.58 0.12
N MET A 300 1.55 14.14 1.00
CA MET A 300 0.13 13.82 1.12
C MET A 300 -0.73 15.07 0.89
N TRP A 301 -1.83 14.91 0.17
CA TRP A 301 -2.82 15.98 -0.03
C TRP A 301 -3.68 16.16 1.22
N ASN A 302 -3.66 17.35 1.79
CA ASN A 302 -4.59 17.73 2.84
C ASN A 302 -5.81 18.43 2.23
N LEU A 303 -6.96 17.75 2.24
CA LEU A 303 -8.20 18.31 1.66
C LEU A 303 -8.72 19.55 2.39
N GLU A 304 -8.50 19.66 3.71
CA GLU A 304 -9.00 20.79 4.51
C GLU A 304 -8.21 22.07 4.24
N ARG A 305 -6.89 21.95 4.10
CA ARG A 305 -5.96 23.06 3.84
C ARG A 305 -5.73 23.32 2.36
N MET A 306 -6.12 22.37 1.50
CA MET A 306 -5.86 22.38 0.06
C MET A 306 -4.38 22.56 -0.26
N ASN A 307 -3.52 21.78 0.41
CA ASN A 307 -2.07 21.79 0.18
C ASN A 307 -1.47 20.38 0.23
N TRP A 308 -0.30 20.23 -0.39
CA TRP A 308 0.56 19.07 -0.21
C TRP A 308 1.39 19.27 1.06
N ALA A 309 1.41 18.25 1.92
CA ALA A 309 2.20 18.24 3.14
C ALA A 309 3.29 17.18 3.06
N ASP A 310 4.51 17.54 3.44
CA ASP A 310 5.66 16.63 3.49
C ASP A 310 5.55 15.71 4.70
N VAL A 311 5.40 14.41 4.42
CA VAL A 311 5.13 13.39 5.44
C VAL A 311 6.40 12.98 6.17
N GLU A 312 7.55 13.14 5.52
CA GLU A 312 8.85 12.63 5.98
C GLU A 312 9.77 13.72 6.56
N GLU A 313 9.44 15.02 6.41
CA GLU A 313 10.33 16.15 6.74
C GLU A 313 10.83 16.11 8.21
N ASN A 314 9.97 15.73 9.14
CA ASN A 314 10.28 15.61 10.57
C ASN A 314 10.20 14.15 11.07
N ALA A 315 10.32 13.18 10.18
CA ALA A 315 10.33 11.77 10.54
C ALA A 315 11.76 11.33 10.93
N THR A 316 11.85 10.26 11.71
CA THR A 316 13.12 9.63 12.11
C THR A 316 13.01 8.15 11.80
N ALA A 317 14.09 7.39 11.95
CA ALA A 317 14.07 5.94 11.75
C ALA A 317 13.04 5.20 12.65
N LEU A 318 12.65 5.80 13.77
CA LEU A 318 11.64 5.26 14.70
C LEU A 318 10.20 5.50 14.21
N HIS A 319 10.02 6.24 13.11
CA HIS A 319 8.70 6.63 12.64
C HIS A 319 8.26 5.83 11.42
N PHE A 320 7.11 5.17 11.55
CA PHE A 320 6.45 4.49 10.44
C PHE A 320 5.22 5.30 10.03
N SER A 321 5.04 5.48 8.72
CA SER A 321 3.91 6.15 8.10
C SER A 321 2.80 5.14 7.84
N VAL A 322 1.56 5.47 8.22
CA VAL A 322 0.39 4.63 7.98
C VAL A 322 -0.65 5.40 7.19
N PHE A 323 -1.01 4.88 6.01
CA PHE A 323 -2.03 5.44 5.13
C PHE A 323 -3.25 4.53 5.08
N ALA A 324 -4.45 5.12 5.12
CA ALA A 324 -5.67 4.40 4.80
C ALA A 324 -5.77 4.11 3.30
N GLY A 325 -6.29 2.93 2.94
CA GLY A 325 -6.58 2.58 1.55
C GLY A 325 -8.07 2.58 1.21
N GLU A 326 -8.38 2.48 -0.09
CA GLU A 326 -9.75 2.53 -0.62
C GLU A 326 -10.65 1.41 -0.06
N THR A 327 -10.11 0.20 0.17
CA THR A 327 -10.90 -0.88 0.78
C THR A 327 -11.32 -0.51 2.20
N LEU A 328 -10.44 0.09 3.00
CA LEU A 328 -10.82 0.58 4.32
C LEU A 328 -11.87 1.70 4.23
N GLY A 329 -11.75 2.56 3.22
CA GLY A 329 -12.76 3.57 2.94
C GLY A 329 -14.14 2.97 2.65
N LEU A 330 -14.21 1.87 1.90
CA LEU A 330 -15.46 1.14 1.71
C LEU A 330 -15.99 0.57 3.03
N LEU A 331 -15.15 -0.13 3.80
CA LEU A 331 -15.55 -0.81 5.04
C LEU A 331 -16.04 0.16 6.13
N THR A 332 -15.53 1.39 6.10
CA THR A 332 -15.94 2.46 7.03
C THR A 332 -16.98 3.39 6.44
N HIS A 333 -17.61 3.03 5.31
CA HIS A 333 -18.61 3.85 4.62
C HIS A 333 -18.15 5.28 4.33
N GLY A 334 -16.86 5.45 4.02
CA GLY A 334 -16.22 6.72 3.69
C GLY A 334 -15.80 7.57 4.90
N VAL A 335 -16.02 7.10 6.13
CA VAL A 335 -15.62 7.83 7.34
C VAL A 335 -14.09 7.95 7.44
N ILE A 336 -13.36 6.90 7.07
CA ILE A 336 -11.92 7.00 6.80
C ILE A 336 -11.75 7.07 5.28
N SER A 337 -11.08 8.10 4.79
CA SER A 337 -10.82 8.25 3.35
C SER A 337 -9.35 7.94 3.03
N ALA A 338 -9.13 7.26 1.91
CA ALA A 338 -7.78 7.05 1.39
C ALA A 338 -7.21 8.39 0.90
N PRO A 339 -6.12 8.90 1.49
CA PRO A 339 -5.60 10.20 1.11
C PRO A 339 -4.81 10.08 -0.21
N LEU A 340 -4.89 11.14 -1.01
CA LEU A 340 -4.02 11.27 -2.17
C LEU A 340 -2.59 11.54 -1.71
N HIS A 341 -1.63 10.87 -2.33
CA HIS A 341 -0.22 11.07 -2.06
C HIS A 341 0.60 10.93 -3.35
N ARG A 342 1.82 11.50 -3.31
CA ARG A 342 2.78 11.51 -4.42
C ARG A 342 4.20 11.50 -3.89
N VAL A 343 5.14 11.21 -4.78
CA VAL A 343 6.57 11.48 -4.56
C VAL A 343 7.02 12.41 -5.69
N PRO A 344 7.31 13.69 -5.40
CA PRO A 344 7.87 14.62 -6.37
C PRO A 344 9.18 14.12 -6.99
N PRO A 345 9.73 14.82 -8.00
CA PRO A 345 11.02 14.45 -8.57
C PRO A 345 12.09 14.35 -7.48
N ILE A 346 12.76 13.20 -7.40
CA ILE A 346 13.81 12.98 -6.41
C ILE A 346 15.13 13.35 -7.06
N CYS A 347 15.79 14.36 -6.51
CA CYS A 347 17.10 14.81 -6.94
C CYS A 347 18.07 14.64 -5.78
N VAL A 348 19.14 13.88 -6.00
CA VAL A 348 20.22 13.68 -5.01
C VAL A 348 21.55 14.02 -5.66
N GLU A 349 22.49 14.54 -4.87
CA GLU A 349 23.84 14.84 -5.34
C GLU A 349 24.63 13.56 -5.64
N ILE A 350 24.49 12.57 -4.76
CA ILE A 350 25.21 11.30 -4.83
C ILE A 350 24.26 10.20 -5.32
N GLU A 351 24.54 9.63 -6.48
CA GLU A 351 23.72 8.58 -7.10
C GLU A 351 23.58 7.31 -6.23
N ALA A 352 24.60 7.03 -5.41
CA ALA A 352 24.57 5.93 -4.45
C ALA A 352 23.59 6.17 -3.29
N GLU A 353 23.14 7.40 -3.06
CA GLU A 353 22.24 7.82 -1.98
C GLU A 353 20.79 8.01 -2.45
N ARG A 354 20.45 7.55 -3.66
CA ARG A 354 19.08 7.60 -4.21
C ARG A 354 18.04 7.15 -3.20
N ARG A 355 16.89 7.83 -3.19
CA ARG A 355 15.78 7.51 -2.30
C ARG A 355 15.40 6.04 -2.42
N MET A 356 15.27 5.37 -1.29
CA MET A 356 14.56 4.11 -1.17
C MET A 356 13.38 4.25 -0.22
N SER A 357 12.29 3.53 -0.51
CA SER A 357 11.14 3.40 0.39
C SER A 357 10.56 2.00 0.32
N MET A 358 9.92 1.53 1.38
CA MET A 358 9.37 0.18 1.44
C MET A 358 7.90 0.11 1.90
N PRO A 359 6.93 0.62 1.12
CA PRO A 359 5.53 0.48 1.48
C PRO A 359 5.09 -0.98 1.50
N TYR A 360 4.51 -1.38 2.62
CA TYR A 360 3.79 -2.63 2.84
C TYR A 360 2.30 -2.38 2.76
N PHE A 361 1.60 -3.13 1.91
CA PHE A 361 0.19 -3.00 1.65
C PHE A 361 -0.57 -4.17 2.28
N LEU A 362 -1.31 -3.90 3.36
CA LEU A 362 -2.28 -4.83 3.91
C LEU A 362 -3.53 -4.82 3.02
N ARG A 363 -3.84 -5.96 2.41
CA ARG A 363 -4.91 -6.09 1.42
C ARG A 363 -5.82 -7.26 1.76
N ALA A 364 -7.11 -7.08 1.49
CA ALA A 364 -8.05 -8.17 1.48
C ALA A 364 -7.72 -9.18 0.36
N ILE A 365 -7.96 -10.46 0.63
CA ILE A 365 -7.87 -11.53 -0.39
C ILE A 365 -8.80 -11.16 -1.56
N PRO A 366 -8.36 -11.24 -2.82
CA PRO A 366 -9.15 -10.80 -3.97
C PRO A 366 -10.55 -11.42 -4.06
N SER A 367 -10.71 -12.70 -3.67
CA SER A 367 -11.99 -13.40 -3.69
C SER A 367 -12.83 -13.22 -2.42
N ALA A 368 -12.30 -12.58 -1.37
CA ALA A 368 -13.05 -12.39 -0.12
C ALA A 368 -14.19 -11.37 -0.30
N CYS A 369 -15.33 -11.65 0.33
CA CYS A 369 -16.51 -10.79 0.31
C CYS A 369 -16.32 -9.58 1.24
N LEU A 370 -16.48 -8.37 0.72
CA LEU A 370 -16.32 -7.13 1.50
C LEU A 370 -17.57 -6.74 2.30
N ASN A 371 -18.74 -7.32 1.98
CA ASN A 371 -20.03 -7.01 2.58
C ASN A 371 -20.84 -8.28 2.88
N PRO A 372 -20.36 -9.17 3.76
CA PRO A 372 -20.96 -10.50 3.98
C PRO A 372 -22.40 -10.46 4.48
N LYS A 373 -22.82 -9.37 5.11
CA LYS A 373 -24.19 -9.17 5.63
C LYS A 373 -25.20 -8.76 4.55
N ALA A 374 -24.74 -8.40 3.34
CA ALA A 374 -25.63 -8.06 2.23
C ALA A 374 -26.29 -9.31 1.63
N PRO A 375 -27.47 -9.19 0.98
CA PRO A 375 -28.05 -10.27 0.17
C PRO A 375 -27.04 -10.81 -0.84
N LYS A 376 -27.04 -12.12 -1.12
CA LYS A 376 -26.05 -12.78 -2.00
C LYS A 376 -25.86 -12.12 -3.36
N VAL A 377 -26.94 -11.59 -3.94
CA VAL A 377 -26.94 -10.89 -5.25
C VAL A 377 -26.24 -9.51 -5.19
N GLU A 378 -26.12 -8.93 -4.00
CA GLU A 378 -25.48 -7.64 -3.74
C GLU A 378 -24.09 -7.78 -3.10
N GLN A 379 -23.64 -9.00 -2.84
CA GLN A 379 -22.31 -9.26 -2.31
C GLN A 379 -21.25 -8.94 -3.36
N ILE A 380 -20.19 -8.24 -2.94
CA ILE A 380 -19.07 -7.86 -3.79
C ILE A 380 -17.78 -8.40 -3.21
N THR A 381 -16.95 -8.98 -4.08
CA THR A 381 -15.60 -9.39 -3.68
C THR A 381 -14.64 -8.20 -3.68
N CYS A 382 -13.49 -8.36 -3.03
CA CYS A 382 -12.40 -7.39 -3.10
C CYS A 382 -12.02 -7.08 -4.56
N ARG A 383 -11.92 -8.11 -5.41
CA ARG A 383 -11.67 -7.96 -6.84
C ARG A 383 -12.73 -7.12 -7.54
N ASP A 384 -14.01 -7.44 -7.36
CA ASP A 384 -15.10 -6.70 -8.02
C ASP A 384 -15.07 -5.23 -7.61
N PHE A 385 -14.83 -4.96 -6.33
CA PHE A 385 -14.66 -3.60 -5.84
C PHE A 385 -13.49 -2.88 -6.52
N MET A 386 -12.32 -3.52 -6.62
CA MET A 386 -11.16 -2.89 -7.25
C MET A 386 -11.36 -2.66 -8.76
N GLU A 387 -11.78 -3.69 -9.49
CA GLU A 387 -11.77 -3.73 -10.95
C GLU A 387 -12.99 -3.03 -11.56
N ASP A 388 -14.18 -3.16 -10.93
CA ASP A 388 -15.43 -2.64 -11.47
C ASP A 388 -15.91 -1.34 -10.84
N ILE A 389 -15.36 -1.00 -9.68
CA ILE A 389 -15.73 0.22 -8.95
C ILE A 389 -14.53 1.16 -8.91
N VAL A 390 -13.46 0.82 -8.20
CA VAL A 390 -12.36 1.76 -7.96
C VAL A 390 -11.67 2.16 -9.28
N PHE A 391 -11.16 1.21 -10.07
CA PHE A 391 -10.38 1.54 -11.26
C PHE A 391 -11.14 2.29 -12.35
N LYS A 392 -12.45 2.05 -12.47
CA LYS A 392 -13.32 2.69 -13.46
C LYS A 392 -13.78 4.09 -13.05
N LYS A 393 -13.64 4.46 -11.78
CA LYS A 393 -14.33 5.62 -11.21
C LYS A 393 -13.42 6.63 -10.50
N ARG A 394 -12.11 6.45 -10.52
CA ARG A 394 -11.15 7.36 -9.86
C ARG A 394 -11.13 8.73 -10.53
N PRO A 395 -11.64 9.81 -9.89
CA PRO A 395 -11.63 11.15 -10.50
C PRO A 395 -10.22 11.76 -10.60
N TRP A 396 -9.23 11.25 -9.85
CA TRP A 396 -7.83 11.68 -9.96
C TRP A 396 -7.01 10.86 -10.96
N ARG A 397 -7.52 9.72 -11.41
CA ARG A 397 -6.83 8.91 -12.43
C ARG A 397 -7.07 9.57 -13.77
N ARG A 398 -6.02 10.11 -14.37
CA ARG A 398 -6.10 10.65 -15.72
C ARG A 398 -6.45 9.49 -16.67
N GLU A 399 -7.58 9.57 -17.38
CA GLU A 399 -7.94 8.59 -18.41
C GLU A 399 -6.94 8.63 -19.60
N LYS A 400 -6.29 9.78 -19.81
CA LYS A 400 -5.21 10.01 -20.78
C LYS A 400 -4.04 10.71 -20.09
N SER A 401 -2.81 10.28 -20.35
CA SER A 401 -1.57 10.86 -19.78
C SER A 401 -1.45 12.38 -19.96
N ASP A 402 -2.07 12.87 -21.04
CA ASP A 402 -2.00 14.20 -21.62
C ASP A 402 -2.99 15.18 -20.98
N ASN A 403 -3.89 14.70 -20.11
CA ASN A 403 -4.73 15.59 -19.30
C ASN A 403 -3.85 16.36 -18.29
N PRO A 404 -4.11 17.67 -18.06
CA PRO A 404 -3.36 18.45 -17.10
C PRO A 404 -3.45 17.84 -15.70
N ALA A 405 -2.40 18.02 -14.90
CA ALA A 405 -2.45 17.68 -13.49
C ALA A 405 -3.64 18.36 -12.82
N PRO A 406 -4.24 17.76 -11.77
CA PRO A 406 -5.07 18.54 -10.87
C PRO A 406 -4.27 19.80 -10.50
N PRO A 407 -4.82 21.00 -10.68
CA PRO A 407 -4.09 22.23 -10.40
C PRO A 407 -3.58 22.20 -8.96
N ASP A 408 -2.30 22.52 -8.77
CA ASP A 408 -1.76 22.88 -7.46
C ASP A 408 -2.45 24.22 -7.09
N TYR A 409 -3.44 24.17 -6.18
CA TYR A 409 -4.24 25.34 -5.77
C TYR A 409 -3.54 26.23 -4.76
#